data_AF-T1GGN4-F1
#
_entry.id   AF-T1GGN4-F1
#
_cell.length_a   1.000
_cell.length_b   1.000
_cell.length_c   1.000
_cell.angle_alpha   90.00
_cell.angle_beta   90.00
_cell.angle_gamma   90.00
#
_symmetry.space_group_name_H-M   'P 1'
#
loop_
_entity.id
_entity.type
_entity.pdbx_description
1 polymer ?
#
loop_
_entity_poly.entity_id
_entity_poly.type
_entity_poly.pdbx_seq_one_letter_code
_entity_poly.pdbx_strand_id
1 'polypeptide(L)'
;MDNPLPTIGLVLTYLTWVLVIGPLWMRDRKPFNINSILVVYNAFQVTLSAYMFYEHLMAGWLNYYSLKCQPWTIQMDQCREG
;
A
#
# COMPACT_ATOMS: atom_id res chain seq x y z
N MET A 1 8.64 -7.13 11.30
CA MET A 1 9.06 -5.78 10.87
C MET A 1 10.01 -5.29 11.94
N ASP A 2 11.29 -5.61 11.79
CA ASP A 2 12.16 -5.70 12.97
C ASP A 2 13.09 -4.48 13.06
N ASN A 3 13.22 -3.75 11.96
CA ASN A 3 14.00 -2.54 11.85
C ASN A 3 13.30 -1.57 10.88
N PRO A 4 13.02 -0.31 11.27
CA PRO A 4 12.43 0.69 10.38
C PRO A 4 13.43 1.28 9.37
N LEU A 5 14.73 1.09 9.58
CA LEU A 5 15.79 1.67 8.74
C LEU A 5 15.71 1.30 7.25
N PRO A 6 15.38 0.05 6.85
CA PRO A 6 15.20 -0.31 5.45
C PRO A 6 14.07 0.49 4.78
N THR A 7 12.94 0.67 5.48
CA THR A 7 11.79 1.43 4.97
C THR A 7 12.14 2.91 4.83
N ILE A 8 12.80 3.49 5.83
CA ILE A 8 13.24 4.90 5.78
C ILE A 8 14.22 5.11 4.63
N GLY A 9 15.19 4.20 4.45
CA GLY A 9 16.14 4.24 3.34
C GLY A 9 15.44 4.18 1.98
N LEU A 10 14.43 3.33 1.82
CA LEU A 10 13.65 3.22 0.60
C LEU A 10 12.89 4.53 0.29
N VAL A 11 12.28 5.15 1.29
CA VAL A 11 11.57 6.43 1.11
C VAL A 11 12.55 7.53 0.72
N LEU A 12 13.68 7.65 1.41
CA LEU A 12 14.69 8.68 1.09
C LEU A 12 15.24 8.51 -0.33
N THR A 13 15.58 7.28 -0.72
CA THR A 13 16.08 6.99 -2.07
C THR A 13 15.02 7.29 -3.15
N TYR A 14 13.76 6.93 -2.92
CA TYR A 14 12.65 7.29 -3.81
C TYR A 14 12.52 8.81 -3.98
N LEU A 15 12.54 9.57 -2.88
CA LEU A 15 12.41 11.03 -2.92
C LEU A 15 13.59 11.68 -3.65
N THR A 16 14.83 11.24 -3.38
CA THR A 16 16.01 11.73 -4.11
C THR A 16 15.91 11.45 -5.60
N TRP A 17 15.42 10.27 -5.98
CA TRP A 17 15.23 9.90 -7.38
C TRP A 17 14.20 10.80 -8.07
N VAL A 18 13.01 10.98 -7.47
CA VAL A 18 11.90 11.71 -8.10
C VAL A 18 12.11 13.22 -8.10
N LEU A 19 12.73 13.78 -7.05
CA LEU A 19 12.84 15.23 -6.89
C LEU A 19 14.13 15.83 -7.48
N VAL A 20 15.23 15.07 -7.51
CA VAL A 20 16.54 15.60 -7.91
C VAL A 20 17.05 14.92 -9.18
N ILE A 21 17.24 13.60 -9.13
CA ILE A 21 17.91 12.85 -10.21
C ILE A 21 17.03 12.82 -11.47
N GLY A 22 15.75 12.48 -11.32
CA GLY A 22 14.79 12.38 -12.40
C GLY A 22 14.64 13.69 -13.19
N PRO A 23 14.32 14.82 -12.54
CA PRO A 23 14.18 16.11 -13.22
C PRO A 23 15.48 16.57 -13.91
N LEU A 24 16.64 16.34 -13.28
CA LEU A 24 17.94 16.66 -13.89
C LEU A 24 18.19 15.82 -15.15
N TRP A 25 17.86 14.53 -15.12
CA TRP A 25 18.01 13.62 -16.26
C TRP A 25 16.99 13.87 -17.39
N MET A 26 15.79 14.37 -17.05
CA MET A 26 14.72 14.66 -18.00
C MET A 26 14.80 16.06 -18.62
N ARG A 27 15.68 16.95 -18.11
CA ARG A 27 15.77 18.36 -18.53
C ARG A 27 15.93 18.55 -20.04
N ASP A 28 16.72 17.70 -20.67
CA ASP A 28 17.08 17.79 -22.09
C ASP A 28 16.44 16.66 -22.93
N ARG A 29 15.38 16.02 -22.41
CA ARG A 29 14.70 14.88 -23.06
C ARG A 29 13.20 15.11 -23.24
N LYS A 30 12.62 14.56 -24.31
CA LYS A 30 11.16 14.57 -24.53
C LYS A 30 10.47 13.61 -23.55
N PRO A 31 9.23 13.92 -23.10
CA PRO A 31 8.49 13.06 -22.19
C PRO A 31 8.21 11.69 -22.82
N PHE A 32 8.32 10.64 -22.02
CA PHE A 32 8.01 9.28 -22.46
C PHE A 32 6.49 9.08 -22.57
N ASN A 33 6.04 8.45 -23.65
CA ASN A 33 4.64 8.04 -23.79
C ASN A 33 4.43 6.69 -23.08
N ILE A 34 4.05 6.76 -21.80
CA ILE A 34 3.81 5.59 -20.94
C ILE A 34 2.32 5.34 -20.68
N ASN A 35 1.44 5.93 -21.49
CA ASN A 35 -0.02 5.90 -21.27
C ASN A 35 -0.58 4.48 -21.14
N SER A 36 -0.19 3.56 -22.04
CA SER A 36 -0.66 2.17 -21.97
C SER A 36 -0.25 1.46 -20.70
N ILE A 37 0.97 1.72 -20.20
CA ILE A 37 1.47 1.15 -18.94
C ILE A 37 0.67 1.72 -17.76
N LEU A 38 0.37 3.02 -17.76
CA LEU A 38 -0.45 3.64 -16.72
C LEU A 38 -1.86 3.05 -16.65
N VAL A 39 -2.48 2.76 -17.80
CA VAL A 39 -3.82 2.15 -17.83
C VAL A 39 -3.79 0.76 -17.19
N VAL A 40 -2.82 -0.08 -17.54
CA VAL A 40 -2.67 -1.42 -16.95
C VAL A 40 -2.37 -1.34 -15.45
N TYR A 41 -1.48 -0.43 -15.05
CA TYR A 41 -1.13 -0.21 -13.65
C TYR A 41 -2.35 0.20 -12.81
N ASN A 42 -3.14 1.17 -13.27
CA ASN A 42 -4.35 1.61 -12.57
C ASN A 42 -5.41 0.52 -12.50
N ALA A 43 -5.60 -0.26 -13.56
CA ALA A 43 -6.53 -1.40 -13.55
C ALA A 43 -6.13 -2.43 -12.48
N PHE A 44 -4.84 -2.79 -12.44
CA PHE A 44 -4.31 -3.69 -11.42
C PHE A 44 -4.46 -3.12 -10.00
N GLN A 45 -4.19 -1.83 -9.81
CA GLN A 45 -4.35 -1.16 -8.51
C GLN A 45 -5.80 -1.21 -8.03
N VAL A 46 -6.78 -0.97 -8.91
CA VAL A 46 -8.21 -1.06 -8.56
C VAL A 46 -8.58 -2.50 -8.19
N THR A 47 -8.11 -3.51 -8.94
CA THR A 47 -8.37 -4.91 -8.61
C THR A 47 -7.81 -5.29 -7.24
N LEU A 48 -6.57 -4.90 -6.93
CA LEU A 48 -5.97 -5.15 -5.62
C LEU A 48 -6.70 -4.41 -4.49
N SER A 49 -7.08 -3.15 -4.69
CA SER A 49 -7.85 -2.39 -3.71
C SER A 49 -9.21 -3.03 -3.45
N ALA A 50 -9.92 -3.49 -4.48
CA ALA A 50 -11.18 -4.19 -4.33
C ALA A 50 -11.02 -5.52 -3.57
N TYR A 51 -9.96 -6.27 -3.85
CA TYR A 51 -9.64 -7.50 -3.13
C TYR A 51 -9.35 -7.24 -1.65
N MET A 52 -8.46 -6.28 -1.34
CA MET A 52 -8.18 -5.91 0.05
C MET A 52 -9.42 -5.42 0.77
N PHE A 53 -10.29 -4.66 0.10
CA PHE A 53 -11.54 -4.19 0.66
C PHE A 53 -12.48 -5.36 1.00
N TYR A 54 -12.63 -6.34 0.11
CA TYR A 54 -13.42 -7.54 0.38
C TYR A 54 -12.89 -8.32 1.58
N GLU A 55 -11.57 -8.55 1.64
CA GLU A 55 -10.94 -9.23 2.77
C GLU A 55 -11.17 -8.48 4.08
N HIS A 56 -11.02 -7.16 4.12
CA HIS A 56 -11.27 -6.37 5.33
C HIS A 56 -12.74 -6.41 5.78
N LEU A 57 -13.67 -6.42 4.81
CA LEU A 57 -15.09 -6.56 5.11
C LEU A 57 -15.41 -7.92 5.73
N MET A 58 -14.91 -9.00 5.13
CA MET A 58 -15.14 -10.36 5.62
C MET A 58 -14.37 -10.66 6.91
N ALA A 59 -13.15 -10.15 7.04
CA ALA A 59 -12.28 -10.27 8.21
C ALA A 59 -12.72 -9.40 9.39
N GLY A 60 -13.87 -8.71 9.30
CA GLY A 60 -14.41 -8.06 10.48
C GLY A 60 -15.70 -7.31 10.25
N TRP A 61 -15.67 -6.31 9.38
CA TRP A 61 -16.68 -5.25 9.34
C TRP A 61 -18.09 -5.75 8.99
N LEU A 62 -18.22 -6.85 8.24
CA LEU A 62 -19.51 -7.46 7.92
C LEU A 62 -19.95 -8.57 8.87
N ASN A 63 -19.07 -9.06 9.73
CA ASN A 63 -19.35 -10.22 10.57
C ASN A 63 -19.34 -9.88 12.07
N TYR A 64 -18.25 -9.31 12.60
CA TYR A 64 -18.00 -9.20 14.04
C TYR A 64 -17.57 -7.80 14.52
N TYR A 65 -17.12 -6.91 13.62
CA TYR A 65 -16.71 -5.55 13.97
C TYR A 65 -17.87 -4.56 13.81
N SER A 66 -18.03 -3.65 14.78
CA SER A 66 -18.91 -2.48 14.69
C SER A 66 -18.11 -1.24 14.26
N LEU A 67 -18.75 -0.24 13.66
CA LEU A 67 -18.16 1.08 13.33
C LEU A 67 -17.83 1.94 14.57
N LYS A 68 -17.88 1.35 15.77
CA LYS A 68 -17.59 1.97 17.06
C LYS A 68 -16.24 1.47 17.59
N CYS A 69 -15.84 1.88 18.80
CA CYS A 69 -14.60 1.38 19.41
C CYS A 69 -14.55 -0.15 19.41
N GLN A 70 -13.48 -0.68 18.84
CA GLN A 70 -13.17 -2.11 18.81
C GLN A 70 -11.87 -2.31 19.57
N PRO A 71 -11.79 -3.30 20.48
CA PRO A 71 -10.57 -3.57 21.20
C PRO A 71 -9.50 -4.08 20.23
N TRP A 72 -8.29 -3.54 20.32
CA TRP A 72 -7.13 -4.13 19.65
C TRP A 72 -6.58 -5.22 20.57
N THR A 73 -6.65 -6.48 20.14
CA THR A 73 -6.07 -7.61 20.86
C THR A 73 -4.68 -7.89 20.31
N ILE A 74 -3.65 -7.85 21.17
CA ILE A 74 -2.38 -8.52 20.87
C ILE A 74 -2.56 -9.98 21.27
N GLN A 75 -2.35 -10.91 20.32
CA GLN A 75 -2.41 -12.38 20.40
C GLN A 75 -3.69 -13.00 19.76
N MET A 76 -3.47 -13.73 18.66
CA MET A 76 -4.18 -14.99 18.36
C MET A 76 -3.48 -16.00 19.30
N ASP A 77 -4.09 -16.57 20.34
CA ASP A 77 -5.04 -17.69 20.29
C ASP A 77 -5.72 -17.90 21.68
N GLN A 78 -6.68 -17.06 22.13
CA GLN A 78 -7.36 -17.37 23.41
C GLN A 78 -8.88 -17.17 23.48
N CYS A 79 -9.58 -17.17 22.35
CA CYS A 79 -11.05 -17.33 22.34
C CYS A 79 -11.52 -18.38 21.31
N ARG A 80 -10.79 -19.50 21.17
CA ARG A 80 -11.32 -20.73 20.57
C ARG A 80 -10.66 -21.97 21.14
N GLU A 81 -10.66 -22.16 22.45
CA GLU A 81 -10.84 -23.47 23.11
C GLU A 81 -11.38 -23.23 24.54
N GLY A 82 -12.61 -23.68 24.82
CA GLY A 82 -13.25 -23.66 26.15
C GLY A 82 -14.43 -22.72 26.30
#